data_AF-A0A917FMS3-F1
#
_entry.id   AF-A0A917FMS3-F1
#
_cell.length_a   1.000
_cell.length_b   1.000
_cell.length_c   1.000
_cell.angle_alpha   90.00
_cell.angle_beta   90.00
_cell.angle_gamma   90.00
#
_symmetry.space_group_name_H-M   'P 1'
#
loop_
_entity.id
_entity.type
_entity.pdbx_description
1 polymer ?
#
loop_
_entity_poly.entity_id
_entity_poly.type
_entity_poly.pdbx_seq_one_letter_code
_entity_poly.pdbx_strand_id
1 'polypeptide(L)' 'MVWFETCGAYAESKKYFGIGWGADREAAARKALDTCSVKSCKILVAVCEGDK' A
#
# COMPACT_ATOMS: atom_id res chain seq x y z
N MET A 1 17.02 -2.97 -18.14
CA MET A 1 15.85 -2.13 -17.83
C MET A 1 14.99 -2.95 -16.89
N VAL A 2 15.01 -2.67 -15.59
CA VAL A 2 14.14 -3.34 -14.62
C VAL A 2 12.84 -2.54 -14.60
N TRP A 3 11.78 -3.10 -15.16
CA TRP A 3 10.45 -2.58 -14.97
C TRP A 3 10.05 -2.99 -13.55
N PHE A 4 9.94 -2.03 -12.65
CA PHE A 4 9.40 -2.31 -11.34
C PHE A 4 7.89 -2.21 -11.49
N GLU A 5 7.22 -3.34 -11.63
CA GLU A 5 5.78 -3.43 -11.44
C GLU A 5 5.54 -3.08 -9.96
N THR A 6 5.41 -1.79 -9.66
CA THR A 6 5.39 -1.31 -8.26
C THR A 6 4.06 -0.67 -7.95
N CYS A 7 3.08 -1.51 -7.68
CA CYS A 7 1.91 -1.07 -6.96
C CYS A 7 2.31 -0.57 -5.58
N GLY A 8 1.93 0.67 -5.26
CA GLY A 8 2.07 1.29 -3.95
C GLY A 8 0.70 1.41 -3.28
N ALA A 9 0.63 1.09 -2.00
CA ALA A 9 -0.56 1.32 -1.20
C ALA A 9 -0.22 2.10 0.07
N TYR A 10 -1.16 2.92 0.48
CA TYR A 10 -1.10 3.76 1.65
C TYR A 10 -2.30 3.44 2.53
N ALA A 11 -2.01 3.06 3.76
CA ALA A 11 -2.97 2.87 4.82
C ALA A 11 -2.75 3.93 5.89
N GLU A 12 -3.82 4.49 6.43
CA GLU A 12 -3.74 5.43 7.55
C GLU A 12 -4.92 5.22 8.50
N SER A 13 -4.68 5.62 9.74
CA SER A 13 -5.61 5.72 10.83
C SER A 13 -5.35 7.03 11.56
N LYS A 14 -6.23 7.41 12.50
CA LYS A 14 -6.21 8.71 13.21
C LYS A 14 -4.86 9.16 13.79
N LYS A 15 -3.92 8.24 14.03
CA LYS A 15 -2.58 8.52 14.59
C LYS A 15 -1.44 7.78 13.90
N TYR A 16 -1.72 6.88 12.98
CA TYR A 16 -0.74 5.93 12.45
C TYR A 16 -0.94 5.80 10.96
N PHE A 17 0.15 5.68 10.23
CA PHE A 17 0.12 5.40 8.81
C PHE A 17 1.07 4.26 8.50
N GLY A 18 0.79 3.59 7.40
CA GLY A 18 1.54 2.46 6.88
C GLY A 18 1.62 2.56 5.37
N ILE A 19 2.81 2.32 4.86
CA ILE A 19 3.10 2.33 3.44
C ILE A 19 3.50 0.92 3.04
N GLY A 20 3.06 0.50 1.85
CA GLY A 20 3.37 -0.80 1.31
C GLY A 20 3.56 -0.74 -0.20
N TRP A 21 4.44 -1.61 -0.71
CA TRP A 21 4.72 -1.71 -2.13
C TRP A 21 4.95 -3.17 -2.53
N GLY A 22 4.50 -3.52 -3.72
CA GLY A 22 4.62 -4.88 -4.26
C GLY A 22 4.30 -4.95 -5.75
N ALA A 23 4.44 -6.16 -6.28
CA ALA A 23 4.12 -6.48 -7.68
C ALA A 23 2.63 -6.25 -7.99
N ASP A 24 1.77 -6.47 -6.99
CA ASP A 24 0.32 -6.42 -7.15
C ASP A 24 -0.32 -5.45 -6.15
N ARG A 25 -1.49 -4.90 -6.54
CA ARG A 25 -2.26 -3.98 -5.70
C ARG A 25 -2.65 -4.61 -4.35
N GLU A 26 -2.94 -5.91 -4.35
CA GLU A 26 -3.30 -6.66 -3.14
C GLU A 26 -2.09 -6.89 -2.22
N ALA A 27 -0.92 -7.17 -2.80
CA ALA A 27 0.33 -7.32 -2.06
C ALA A 27 0.77 -6.00 -1.42
N ALA A 28 0.65 -4.90 -2.16
CA ALA A 28 0.90 -3.56 -1.67
C ALA A 28 -0.06 -3.20 -0.51
N ALA A 29 -1.35 -3.48 -0.68
CA ALA A 29 -2.36 -3.23 0.34
C ALA A 29 -2.11 -4.05 1.63
N ARG A 30 -1.82 -5.35 1.50
CA ARG A 30 -1.46 -6.17 2.68
C ARG A 30 -0.25 -5.62 3.40
N LYS A 31 0.81 -5.24 2.68
CA LYS A 31 1.98 -4.60 3.29
C LYS A 31 1.64 -3.28 3.95
N ALA A 32 0.83 -2.43 3.34
CA ALA A 32 0.44 -1.15 3.93
C ALA A 32 -0.34 -1.35 5.24
N LEU A 33 -1.23 -2.33 5.29
CA LEU A 33 -1.97 -2.71 6.51
C LEU A 33 -1.05 -3.30 7.57
N ASP A 34 -0.13 -4.18 7.17
CA ASP A 34 0.86 -4.81 8.05
C ASP A 34 1.80 -3.76 8.67
N THR A 35 2.36 -2.87 7.85
CA THR A 35 3.20 -1.74 8.28
C THR A 35 2.46 -0.81 9.23
N CYS A 36 1.17 -0.57 8.99
CA CYS A 36 0.38 0.27 9.86
C CYS A 36 0.21 -0.39 11.24
N SER A 37 0.13 -1.73 11.32
CA SER A 37 0.11 -2.52 12.57
C SER A 37 -0.96 -2.12 13.60
N VAL A 38 -1.97 -1.36 13.17
CA VAL A 38 -3.12 -0.98 13.99
C VAL A 38 -4.38 -1.59 13.39
N LYS A 39 -5.21 -2.20 14.24
CA LYS A 39 -6.53 -2.76 13.84
C LYS A 39 -7.44 -1.74 13.16
N SER A 40 -7.18 -0.44 13.33
CA SER A 40 -7.98 0.65 12.79
C SER A 40 -7.39 1.28 11.52
N CYS A 41 -6.32 0.75 10.95
CA CYS A 41 -5.79 1.23 9.68
C CYS A 41 -6.65 0.75 8.52
N LYS A 42 -6.95 1.66 7.60
CA LYS A 42 -7.65 1.36 6.35
C LYS A 42 -6.79 1.78 5.17
N ILE A 43 -6.86 1.00 4.10
CA ILE A 43 -6.30 1.40 2.81
C ILE A 43 -7.05 2.64 2.34
N LEU A 44 -6.32 3.74 2.12
CA LEU A 44 -6.85 4.95 1.50
C LEU A 44 -6.52 5.01 0.02
N VAL A 45 -5.30 4.58 -0.32
CA VAL A 45 -4.79 4.64 -1.69
C VAL A 45 -4.11 3.31 -2.00
N ALA A 46 -4.38 2.79 -3.19
CA ALA A 46 -3.62 1.71 -3.78
C ALA A 46 -3.51 1.99 -5.28
N VAL A 47 -2.33 2.41 -5.72
CA VAL A 47 -2.04 2.88 -7.08
C VAL A 47 -0.94 1.99 -7.65
N CYS A 48 -1.15 1.55 -8.88
CA CYS A 48 -0.14 0.84 -9.65
C CYS A 48 0.49 1.76 -10.68
N GLU A 49 1.76 1.51 -11.00
CA GLU A 49 2.42 2.20 -12.11
C GLU A 49 1.67 1.86 -13.41
N GLY A 50 0.84 2.79 -13.89
CA GLY A 50 -0.06 2.59 -15.03
C GLY A 50 -1.55 2.84 -14.77
N ASP A 51 -1.97 3.01 -13.51
CA ASP A 51 -3.30 3.55 -13.18
C ASP A 51 -3.37 5.03 -13.62
N LYS A 52 -4.12 5.30 -14.69
CA LYS A 52 -4.48 6.65 -15.14
C LYS A 52 -5.87 7.03 -14.65
#